data_AF-A0A2E3NGH8-F1
#
_entry.id   AF-A0A2E3NGH8-F1
#
_cell.length_a   1.000
_cell.length_b   1.000
_cell.length_c   1.000
_cell.angle_alpha   90.00
_cell.angle_beta   90.00
_cell.angle_gamma   90.00
#
_symmetry.space_group_name_H-M   'P 1'
#
loop_
_entity.id
_entity.type
_entity.pdbx_description
1 polymer ?
#
loop_
_entity_poly.entity_id
_entity_poly.type
_entity_poly.pdbx_seq_one_letter_code
_entity_poly.pdbx_strand_id
1 'polypeptide(L)'
;MAAARARPLRTDSRCTPLRDPLVHRRAAAPRNRRPPPTRAKAFRDLIPALKSQRARRTTSRRDGGRRFVALNAGSGKASAPEHPRRDSMSECQSKPTRKHLLSTALTLALCLSGCTKLVASEAKPAPTPARWNDSALLEWVTALADDDDRFAELATVQSFEQLQATIEEVKQMVLMDARTEQEAIEGLRMILKHLAVSTQDTLNLDYRNPLFPKRDPRPRNIGAYNPDAEYDQALIDGRFDYKLTGQLGTVPYVSITVNGHSEGKLSQLVAYLDDESIREHTTPDGRYVLWLTKEEPEEDGAWLPLPDSANGIVIRQYVAERDATQLASFAIEAVGTPLPETEAISDQEIAFRLRKAADYLTVSSTWHRTLLPEMRSNPNSFLPSTGSSIGASAANRENYYQMAYYEMTSEESLVIDFEPPTGIDYWNLTSATFWHESPRYLTDPVSLTSSEVETRADGTVRFVLAREDPGHPNWIKTFAHDRGFLIFRMPGVQHHRVPRVQKVSTARLAEFLSSSSPPPDATLLPNPDPPRAQ
;
A
#
# COMPACT_ATOMS: atom_id res chain seq x y z
N MET A 1 -54.91 1.36 47.55
CA MET A 1 -55.35 -0.05 47.60
C MET A 1 -54.30 -0.92 46.92
N ALA A 2 -54.15 -2.17 47.39
CA ALA A 2 -53.49 -3.31 46.74
C ALA A 2 -52.02 -3.18 46.27
N ALA A 3 -51.18 -4.09 46.76
CA ALA A 3 -49.82 -4.34 46.29
C ALA A 3 -49.68 -5.81 45.83
N ALA A 4 -48.80 -6.08 44.86
CA ALA A 4 -48.32 -7.42 44.51
C ALA A 4 -46.88 -7.29 43.97
N ARG A 5 -45.85 -7.54 44.79
CA ARG A 5 -45.19 -8.85 45.00
C ARG A 5 -44.49 -9.43 43.74
N ALA A 6 -43.23 -9.03 43.54
CA ALA A 6 -42.27 -9.80 42.76
C ALA A 6 -41.76 -11.02 43.55
N ARG A 7 -41.36 -12.09 42.86
CA ARG A 7 -40.61 -13.24 43.39
C ARG A 7 -39.29 -13.38 42.63
N PRO A 8 -38.16 -13.70 43.28
CA PRO A 8 -36.88 -13.90 42.61
C PRO A 8 -36.76 -15.32 42.04
N LEU A 9 -36.07 -15.47 40.91
CA LEU A 9 -35.62 -16.76 40.40
C LEU A 9 -34.30 -17.17 41.06
N ARG A 10 -34.18 -18.44 41.41
CA ARG A 10 -33.02 -19.03 42.09
C ARG A 10 -31.96 -19.50 41.09
N THR A 11 -30.70 -19.34 41.49
CA THR A 11 -29.59 -20.20 41.07
C THR A 11 -29.84 -21.64 41.51
N ASP A 12 -29.58 -22.63 40.64
CA ASP A 12 -29.43 -24.02 41.08
C ASP A 12 -28.36 -24.72 40.22
N SER A 13 -27.18 -24.91 40.82
CA SER A 13 -26.03 -25.61 40.24
C SER A 13 -26.04 -27.08 40.68
N ARG A 14 -25.97 -28.03 39.75
CA ARG A 14 -25.77 -29.46 40.10
C ARG A 14 -24.80 -30.18 39.16
N CYS A 15 -23.72 -30.67 39.75
CA CYS A 15 -22.80 -31.62 39.14
C CYS A 15 -23.34 -33.06 39.24
N THR A 16 -23.03 -33.91 38.27
CA THR A 16 -22.94 -35.38 38.46
C THR A 16 -21.78 -35.92 37.59
N PRO A 17 -20.98 -36.93 38.02
CA PRO A 17 -19.67 -37.23 37.43
C PRO A 17 -19.63 -38.55 36.61
N LEU A 18 -18.41 -39.08 36.38
CA LEU A 18 -17.98 -40.32 35.66
C LEU A 18 -17.44 -40.01 34.24
N ARG A 19 -16.35 -40.61 33.73
CA ARG A 19 -15.41 -41.62 34.28
C ARG A 19 -14.07 -41.55 33.51
N ASP A 20 -12.96 -41.87 34.18
CA ASP A 20 -11.61 -41.96 33.59
C ASP A 20 -11.23 -43.43 33.30
N PRO A 21 -10.35 -43.71 32.32
CA PRO A 21 -9.40 -44.81 32.48
C PRO A 21 -7.94 -44.45 32.12
N LEU A 22 -7.11 -44.57 33.16
CA LEU A 22 -5.63 -44.62 33.21
C LEU A 22 -4.91 -45.30 32.03
N VAL A 23 -3.67 -44.86 31.74
CA VAL A 23 -2.45 -45.68 32.00
C VAL A 23 -1.13 -44.88 31.87
N HIS A 24 -0.22 -45.15 32.80
CA HIS A 24 1.13 -44.61 33.05
C HIS A 24 2.04 -44.16 31.88
N ARG A 25 2.88 -43.13 32.14
CA ARG A 25 4.36 -43.32 32.23
C ARG A 25 5.15 -42.22 32.99
N ARG A 26 6.11 -42.73 33.77
CA ARG A 26 7.19 -42.15 34.61
C ARG A 26 7.69 -40.71 34.33
N ALA A 27 7.98 -40.01 35.43
CA ALA A 27 8.79 -38.78 35.47
C ALA A 27 10.29 -39.01 35.22
N ALA A 28 10.99 -37.97 34.75
CA ALA A 28 12.46 -37.87 34.71
C ALA A 28 12.90 -36.41 34.94
N ALA A 29 14.04 -36.23 35.63
CA ALA A 29 14.57 -34.95 36.10
C ALA A 29 15.21 -34.09 34.97
N PRO A 30 15.38 -32.76 35.16
CA PRO A 30 15.79 -31.85 34.09
C PRO A 30 17.27 -32.03 33.68
N ARG A 31 17.54 -31.82 32.38
CA ARG A 31 18.91 -31.74 31.83
C ARG A 31 19.16 -30.35 31.25
N ASN A 32 20.21 -29.68 31.75
CA ASN A 32 20.75 -28.46 31.18
C ASN A 32 20.99 -28.61 29.67
N ARG A 33 20.52 -27.64 28.88
CA ARG A 33 20.88 -27.48 27.46
C ARG A 33 21.49 -26.10 27.24
N ARG A 34 22.67 -26.07 26.63
CA ARG A 34 23.27 -24.85 26.05
C ARG A 34 22.52 -24.44 24.78
N PRO A 35 22.52 -23.16 24.38
CA PRO A 35 21.86 -22.71 23.16
C PRO A 35 22.56 -23.24 21.89
N PRO A 36 21.83 -23.38 20.76
CA PRO A 36 22.38 -23.82 19.48
C PRO A 36 23.12 -22.67 18.74
N PRO A 37 24.04 -22.98 17.80
CA PRO A 37 24.74 -21.97 17.01
C PRO A 37 23.87 -21.35 15.92
N THR A 38 24.16 -20.10 15.57
CA THR A 38 23.43 -19.30 14.57
C THR A 38 23.53 -19.87 13.14
N ARG A 39 22.41 -19.84 12.40
CA ARG A 39 22.22 -20.45 11.06
C ARG A 39 23.05 -19.84 9.92
N ALA A 40 23.88 -18.84 10.16
CA ALA A 40 24.52 -18.00 9.14
C ALA A 40 25.64 -18.67 8.30
N LYS A 41 25.97 -19.95 8.54
CA LYS A 41 27.13 -20.62 7.91
C LYS A 41 26.80 -21.70 6.86
N ALA A 42 25.53 -22.00 6.61
CA ALA A 42 25.12 -23.14 5.76
C ALA A 42 24.76 -22.78 4.30
N PHE A 43 24.82 -21.51 3.89
CA PHE A 43 24.23 -21.03 2.62
C PHE A 43 25.24 -20.70 1.50
N ARG A 44 26.53 -21.00 1.68
CA ARG A 44 27.59 -20.54 0.74
C ARG A 44 27.95 -21.50 -0.40
N ASP A 45 27.56 -22.77 -0.33
CA ASP A 45 28.18 -23.84 -1.15
C ASP A 45 27.23 -24.47 -2.20
N LEU A 46 26.20 -23.74 -2.66
CA LEU A 46 25.14 -24.30 -3.52
C LEU A 46 24.82 -23.48 -4.79
N ILE A 47 25.84 -22.85 -5.38
CA ILE A 47 25.80 -22.22 -6.71
C ILE A 47 27.15 -22.50 -7.41
N PRO A 48 27.32 -23.60 -8.16
CA PRO A 48 27.04 -23.51 -9.61
C PRO A 48 26.75 -24.87 -10.31
N ALA A 49 25.48 -25.22 -10.56
CA ALA A 49 25.14 -26.29 -11.50
C ALA A 49 23.71 -26.13 -12.05
N LEU A 50 23.55 -25.34 -13.13
CA LEU A 50 22.40 -25.34 -14.06
C LEU A 50 22.62 -24.30 -15.19
N LYS A 51 23.66 -24.52 -16.02
CA LYS A 51 23.90 -23.76 -17.26
C LYS A 51 24.25 -24.69 -18.44
N SER A 52 23.30 -25.53 -18.85
CA SER A 52 23.25 -26.11 -20.20
C SER A 52 21.87 -26.71 -20.49
N GLN A 53 21.49 -26.73 -21.78
CA GLN A 53 20.18 -27.16 -22.36
C GLN A 53 19.08 -26.08 -22.29
N ARG A 54 18.59 -25.47 -23.38
CA ARG A 54 18.40 -25.93 -24.77
C ARG A 54 18.45 -24.75 -25.76
N ALA A 55 19.19 -24.92 -26.84
CA ALA A 55 18.98 -24.19 -28.09
C ALA A 55 18.55 -25.19 -29.18
N ARG A 56 17.74 -24.71 -30.15
CA ARG A 56 17.46 -25.21 -31.53
C ARG A 56 15.97 -25.43 -31.84
N ARG A 57 15.52 -24.70 -32.88
CA ARG A 57 14.46 -24.95 -33.90
C ARG A 57 13.43 -23.82 -33.97
N THR A 58 12.99 -23.26 -35.10
CA THR A 58 13.45 -23.17 -36.52
C THR A 58 12.43 -22.27 -37.25
N THR A 59 12.91 -21.24 -37.94
CA THR A 59 12.38 -20.56 -39.15
C THR A 59 11.14 -21.10 -39.91
N SER A 60 10.16 -20.21 -40.18
CA SER A 60 9.61 -19.86 -41.52
C SER A 60 8.55 -18.73 -41.38
N ARG A 61 8.59 -17.54 -42.00
CA ARG A 61 8.64 -17.12 -43.42
C ARG A 61 7.24 -16.90 -44.06
N ARG A 62 6.79 -15.65 -44.21
CA ARG A 62 6.33 -15.05 -45.51
C ARG A 62 5.84 -13.59 -45.41
N ASP A 63 6.24 -12.79 -46.39
CA ASP A 63 5.74 -11.45 -46.70
C ASP A 63 4.33 -11.45 -47.34
N GLY A 64 3.65 -10.29 -47.26
CA GLY A 64 2.40 -10.02 -47.97
C GLY A 64 1.97 -8.55 -47.88
N GLY A 65 2.77 -7.61 -48.37
CA GLY A 65 2.48 -6.17 -48.25
C GLY A 65 1.48 -5.62 -49.28
N ARG A 66 0.91 -4.44 -49.00
CA ARG A 66 0.39 -3.47 -49.98
C ARG A 66 0.33 -2.06 -49.36
N ARG A 67 0.77 -1.05 -50.12
CA ARG A 67 0.59 0.39 -49.86
C ARG A 67 -0.64 0.90 -50.62
N PHE A 68 -1.25 2.02 -50.19
CA PHE A 68 -1.38 3.24 -51.03
C PHE A 68 -2.05 4.43 -50.31
N VAL A 69 -1.64 5.66 -50.67
CA VAL A 69 -2.33 6.99 -50.61
C VAL A 69 -3.02 7.37 -49.28
N ALA A 70 -2.57 8.30 -48.43
CA ALA A 70 -2.05 9.68 -48.58
C ALA A 70 -3.09 10.76 -48.99
N LEU A 71 -3.46 11.65 -48.06
CA LEU A 71 -3.99 13.00 -48.35
C LEU A 71 -3.71 13.97 -47.17
N ASN A 72 -3.30 15.19 -47.50
CA ASN A 72 -3.04 16.29 -46.56
C ASN A 72 -4.31 17.13 -46.31
N ALA A 73 -4.40 17.83 -45.16
CA ALA A 73 -4.37 19.31 -45.06
C ALA A 73 -5.02 19.88 -43.77
N GLY A 74 -4.58 21.08 -43.34
CA GLY A 74 -5.22 21.91 -42.31
C GLY A 74 -4.56 21.82 -40.93
N SER A 75 -3.58 22.63 -40.49
CA SER A 75 -3.46 24.10 -40.45
C SER A 75 -4.47 24.81 -39.54
N GLY A 76 -4.05 25.16 -38.31
CA GLY A 76 -4.82 25.98 -37.37
C GLY A 76 -3.97 26.49 -36.20
N LYS A 77 -3.45 27.73 -36.32
CA LYS A 77 -2.83 28.46 -35.19
C LYS A 77 -3.92 29.20 -34.40
N ALA A 78 -3.75 29.35 -33.08
CA ALA A 78 -3.62 30.67 -32.41
C ALA A 78 -3.84 30.64 -30.88
N SER A 79 -2.77 30.99 -30.15
CA SER A 79 -2.70 32.01 -29.09
C SER A 79 -3.62 31.99 -27.86
N ALA A 80 -2.96 32.02 -26.69
CA ALA A 80 -3.51 32.53 -25.41
C ALA A 80 -3.73 34.06 -25.41
N PRO A 81 -4.24 34.61 -24.30
CA PRO A 81 -3.52 35.73 -23.69
C PRO A 81 -3.35 35.64 -22.15
N GLU A 82 -2.47 36.48 -21.62
CA GLU A 82 -1.98 36.49 -20.23
C GLU A 82 -2.60 37.58 -19.31
N HIS A 83 -2.41 37.37 -17.99
CA HIS A 83 -2.09 38.42 -16.97
C HIS A 83 -3.24 39.38 -16.50
N PRO A 84 -3.10 40.15 -15.37
CA PRO A 84 -1.91 40.40 -14.54
C PRO A 84 -2.03 40.29 -12.99
N ARG A 85 -0.88 40.54 -12.36
CA ARG A 85 -0.43 40.56 -10.94
C ARG A 85 -1.16 41.51 -9.95
N ARG A 86 -0.81 41.36 -8.66
CA ARG A 86 -0.74 42.47 -7.67
C ARG A 86 0.36 42.27 -6.61
N ASP A 87 0.87 43.37 -6.05
CA ASP A 87 2.15 43.44 -5.30
C ASP A 87 2.04 43.71 -3.78
N SER A 88 3.05 43.23 -3.04
CA SER A 88 3.81 43.91 -1.94
C SER A 88 3.20 44.28 -0.57
N MET A 89 4.09 44.19 0.45
CA MET A 89 4.27 44.95 1.73
C MET A 89 4.42 44.02 2.94
N SER A 90 5.18 44.31 4.01
CA SER A 90 6.41 45.12 4.24
C SER A 90 6.91 44.85 5.68
N GLU A 91 8.21 44.82 5.96
CA GLU A 91 8.75 44.63 7.32
C GLU A 91 8.55 45.85 8.25
N CYS A 92 8.50 45.63 9.57
CA CYS A 92 8.79 46.66 10.56
C CYS A 92 9.35 46.06 11.87
N GLN A 93 10.48 46.59 12.37
CA GLN A 93 11.12 46.18 13.64
C GLN A 93 10.84 47.20 14.76
N SER A 94 10.84 46.76 16.03
CA SER A 94 11.17 47.65 17.16
C SER A 94 11.62 46.92 18.45
N LYS A 95 12.54 47.54 19.20
CA LYS A 95 12.96 47.26 20.60
C LYS A 95 13.37 48.60 21.25
N PRO A 96 13.06 48.85 22.54
CA PRO A 96 14.07 49.03 23.61
C PRO A 96 13.56 48.60 25.03
N THR A 97 14.27 48.54 26.17
CA THR A 97 15.71 48.42 26.59
C THR A 97 15.76 47.87 28.04
N ARG A 98 16.94 47.50 28.57
CA ARG A 98 17.17 47.03 29.97
C ARG A 98 17.31 48.18 31.00
N LYS A 99 17.18 47.85 32.30
CA LYS A 99 17.90 48.56 33.40
C LYS A 99 18.64 47.58 34.35
N HIS A 100 19.82 48.05 34.73
CA HIS A 100 20.97 47.54 35.50
C HIS A 100 20.87 46.45 36.58
N LEU A 101 21.98 45.68 36.63
CA LEU A 101 22.53 44.94 37.77
C LEU A 101 23.39 45.84 38.68
N LEU A 102 23.55 45.47 39.95
CA LEU A 102 24.73 45.78 40.77
C LEU A 102 24.95 44.66 41.80
N SER A 103 26.22 44.34 42.07
CA SER A 103 26.67 43.20 42.88
C SER A 103 27.95 43.53 43.63
N THR A 104 27.98 43.26 44.95
CA THR A 104 29.13 42.99 45.84
C THR A 104 28.53 42.71 47.24
N ALA A 105 28.79 41.63 47.99
CA ALA A 105 29.99 40.84 48.31
C ALA A 105 30.76 41.34 49.55
N LEU A 106 30.40 40.78 50.72
CA LEU A 106 31.12 40.67 52.00
C LEU A 106 30.25 39.75 52.92
N THR A 107 30.69 39.04 53.97
CA THR A 107 32.00 38.93 54.66
C THR A 107 32.25 37.45 55.06
N LEU A 108 33.37 37.15 55.73
CA LEU A 108 33.80 35.81 56.16
C LEU A 108 33.18 35.30 57.49
N ALA A 109 33.13 33.98 57.61
CA ALA A 109 32.96 33.09 58.77
C ALA A 109 33.05 33.61 60.23
N LEU A 110 32.21 33.02 61.10
CA LEU A 110 32.56 32.63 62.47
C LEU A 110 31.67 31.48 62.96
N CYS A 111 32.26 30.50 63.67
CA CYS A 111 31.60 29.28 64.11
C CYS A 111 31.05 29.36 65.55
N LEU A 112 30.25 28.33 65.89
CA LEU A 112 29.90 27.82 67.23
C LEU A 112 28.62 28.31 67.94
N SER A 113 27.76 27.31 68.18
CA SER A 113 26.99 27.09 69.43
C SER A 113 25.80 28.01 69.76
N GLY A 114 24.59 27.52 69.51
CA GLY A 114 23.35 28.10 70.04
C GLY A 114 22.08 27.47 69.46
N CYS A 115 21.71 26.29 69.96
CA CYS A 115 20.55 25.56 69.43
C CYS A 115 19.22 26.23 69.82
N THR A 116 18.46 26.74 68.84
CA THR A 116 17.02 26.96 69.00
C THR A 116 16.29 26.56 67.72
N LYS A 117 15.22 25.76 67.87
CA LYS A 117 14.50 25.14 66.76
C LYS A 117 13.67 26.17 65.99
N LEU A 118 14.11 26.53 64.79
CA LEU A 118 13.18 26.92 63.73
C LEU A 118 12.69 25.63 63.07
N VAL A 119 11.37 25.40 63.12
CA VAL A 119 10.74 24.39 62.27
C VAL A 119 10.83 24.91 60.85
N ALA A 120 11.85 24.46 60.11
CA ALA A 120 11.86 24.62 58.68
C ALA A 120 10.66 23.83 58.14
N SER A 121 9.65 24.55 57.65
CA SER A 121 8.65 23.99 56.75
C SER A 121 9.39 23.17 55.71
N GLU A 122 9.01 21.90 55.52
CA GLU A 122 9.52 21.14 54.39
C GLU A 122 9.29 21.98 53.14
N ALA A 123 10.39 22.33 52.46
CA ALA A 123 10.32 23.05 51.21
C ALA A 123 9.62 22.10 50.24
N LYS A 124 8.39 22.46 49.85
CA LYS A 124 7.59 21.71 48.87
C LYS A 124 8.52 21.37 47.70
N PRO A 125 8.72 20.08 47.36
CA PRO A 125 9.74 19.69 46.39
C PRO A 125 9.54 20.50 45.12
N ALA A 126 10.62 21.09 44.61
CA ALA A 126 10.56 21.91 43.42
C ALA A 126 9.86 21.11 42.31
N PRO A 127 8.85 21.69 41.63
CA PRO A 127 8.06 20.94 40.68
C PRO A 127 8.98 20.33 39.62
N THR A 128 8.91 19.01 39.47
CA THR A 128 9.69 18.30 38.44
C THR A 128 9.45 18.99 37.11
N PRO A 129 10.50 19.42 36.38
CA PRO A 129 10.31 20.13 35.12
C PRO A 129 9.48 19.27 34.18
N ALA A 130 8.48 19.88 33.56
CA ALA A 130 7.45 19.13 32.84
C ALA A 130 8.03 18.45 31.59
N ARG A 131 8.21 17.13 31.64
CA ARG A 131 8.89 16.31 30.60
C ARG A 131 8.01 15.96 29.38
N TRP A 132 6.83 16.56 29.24
CA TRP A 132 5.80 16.17 28.28
C TRP A 132 6.19 16.29 26.79
N ASN A 133 7.31 16.95 26.48
CA ASN A 133 7.87 17.08 25.13
C ASN A 133 9.40 16.80 25.12
N ASP A 134 9.87 15.94 26.01
CA ASP A 134 11.27 15.55 26.10
C ASP A 134 11.53 14.26 25.29
N SER A 135 12.38 14.33 24.27
CA SER A 135 12.74 13.17 23.44
C SER A 135 13.57 12.12 24.18
N ALA A 136 14.17 12.46 25.33
CA ALA A 136 14.94 11.52 26.16
C ALA A 136 14.06 10.67 27.09
N LEU A 137 12.72 10.77 27.00
CA LEU A 137 11.78 9.99 27.82
C LEU A 137 11.99 8.47 27.76
N LEU A 138 12.60 7.93 26.68
CA LEU A 138 12.87 6.49 26.56
C LEU A 138 13.76 5.96 27.70
N GLU A 139 14.79 6.71 28.11
CA GLU A 139 15.65 6.31 29.24
C GLU A 139 14.86 6.20 30.55
N TRP A 140 13.90 7.11 30.74
CA TRP A 140 13.00 7.10 31.90
C TRP A 140 11.99 5.94 31.81
N VAL A 141 11.46 5.63 30.62
CA VAL A 141 10.59 4.45 30.41
C VAL A 141 11.35 3.15 30.70
N THR A 142 12.61 3.02 30.25
CA THR A 142 13.45 1.87 30.58
C THR A 142 13.73 1.76 32.09
N ALA A 143 13.90 2.89 32.78
CA ALA A 143 14.07 2.91 34.24
C ALA A 143 12.78 2.64 35.05
N LEU A 144 11.60 2.59 34.41
CA LEU A 144 10.34 2.16 35.01
C LEU A 144 10.07 0.66 34.85
N ALA A 145 10.88 -0.07 34.07
CA ALA A 145 10.74 -1.49 33.90
C ALA A 145 11.21 -2.24 35.15
N ASP A 146 10.27 -2.55 36.05
CA ASP A 146 10.44 -3.61 37.05
C ASP A 146 10.44 -4.99 36.34
N ASP A 147 11.15 -5.95 36.94
CA ASP A 147 11.34 -7.34 36.48
C ASP A 147 10.05 -8.21 36.69
N ASP A 148 8.86 -7.62 36.48
CA ASP A 148 7.55 -8.16 36.88
C ASP A 148 6.72 -8.63 35.67
N ASP A 149 6.91 -9.90 35.27
CA ASP A 149 6.31 -10.59 34.11
C ASP A 149 4.77 -10.75 34.13
N ARG A 150 4.04 -9.97 34.94
CA ARG A 150 2.57 -10.10 35.19
C ARG A 150 1.67 -10.19 33.96
N PHE A 151 2.12 -9.71 32.81
CA PHE A 151 1.38 -9.71 31.56
C PHE A 151 2.14 -10.34 30.38
N ALA A 152 3.31 -10.96 30.61
CA ALA A 152 4.12 -11.57 29.55
C ALA A 152 3.39 -12.70 28.79
N GLU A 153 2.49 -13.42 29.47
CA GLU A 153 1.67 -14.49 28.91
C GLU A 153 0.44 -14.00 28.10
N LEU A 154 0.22 -12.68 27.97
CA LEU A 154 -0.83 -12.14 27.10
C LEU A 154 -0.46 -12.38 25.62
N ALA A 155 -1.42 -12.86 24.83
CA ALA A 155 -1.18 -13.09 23.40
C ALA A 155 -0.88 -11.78 22.65
N THR A 156 -1.39 -10.65 23.15
CA THR A 156 -1.07 -9.30 22.67
C THR A 156 0.41 -8.98 22.80
N VAL A 157 1.02 -9.27 23.96
CA VAL A 157 2.44 -8.98 24.22
C VAL A 157 3.32 -9.80 23.29
N GLN A 158 3.08 -11.12 23.22
CA GLN A 158 3.80 -12.03 22.33
C GLN A 158 3.65 -11.64 20.84
N SER A 159 2.47 -11.15 20.44
CA SER A 159 2.23 -10.68 19.06
C SER A 159 2.88 -9.33 18.76
N PHE A 160 3.06 -8.47 19.79
CA PHE A 160 3.80 -7.22 19.66
C PHE A 160 5.30 -7.47 19.53
N GLU A 161 5.86 -8.40 20.32
CA GLU A 161 7.25 -8.84 20.19
C GLU A 161 7.52 -9.45 18.80
N GLN A 162 6.59 -10.25 18.27
CA GLN A 162 6.68 -10.78 16.91
C GLN A 162 6.70 -9.65 15.86
N LEU A 163 5.87 -8.61 16.02
CA LEU A 163 5.91 -7.44 15.13
C LEU A 163 7.25 -6.69 15.21
N GLN A 164 7.82 -6.53 16.42
CA GLN A 164 9.15 -5.94 16.60
C GLN A 164 10.25 -6.77 15.90
N ALA A 165 10.21 -8.09 16.03
CA ALA A 165 11.14 -8.99 15.34
C ALA A 165 11.01 -8.89 13.81
N THR A 166 9.78 -8.85 13.28
CA THR A 166 9.52 -8.66 11.85
C THR A 166 10.06 -7.32 11.34
N ILE A 167 9.91 -6.23 12.09
CA ILE A 167 10.49 -4.92 11.73
C ILE A 167 12.01 -5.00 11.61
N GLU A 168 12.69 -5.69 12.54
CA GLU A 168 14.14 -5.90 12.48
C GLU A 168 14.56 -6.73 11.26
N GLU A 169 13.87 -7.84 10.98
CA GLU A 169 14.18 -8.70 9.83
C GLU A 169 13.98 -7.99 8.48
N VAL A 170 12.88 -7.24 8.34
CA VAL A 170 12.61 -6.44 7.13
C VAL A 170 13.63 -5.30 6.99
N LYS A 171 14.07 -4.67 8.09
CA LYS A 171 15.16 -3.68 8.09
C LYS A 171 16.47 -4.30 7.58
N GLN A 172 16.84 -5.49 8.05
CA GLN A 172 18.05 -6.17 7.57
C GLN A 172 17.96 -6.55 6.08
N MET A 173 16.77 -6.94 5.60
CA MET A 173 16.51 -7.16 4.17
C MET A 173 16.67 -5.88 3.35
N VAL A 174 16.13 -4.75 3.81
CA VAL A 174 16.31 -3.43 3.17
C VAL A 174 17.79 -3.07 3.03
N LEU A 175 18.57 -3.19 4.11
CA LEU A 175 20.00 -2.85 4.12
C LEU A 175 20.85 -3.77 3.23
N MET A 176 20.40 -5.01 3.00
CA MET A 176 21.04 -5.98 2.11
C MET A 176 20.74 -5.73 0.63
N ASP A 177 19.53 -5.26 0.30
CA ASP A 177 19.05 -5.17 -1.09
C ASP A 177 19.25 -3.79 -1.75
N ALA A 178 19.42 -2.75 -0.93
CA ALA A 178 19.77 -1.40 -1.41
C ALA A 178 21.15 -1.39 -2.09
N ARG A 179 21.24 -0.77 -3.26
CA ARG A 179 22.50 -0.50 -3.97
C ARG A 179 23.07 0.89 -3.63
N THR A 180 22.24 1.80 -3.10
CA THR A 180 22.63 3.17 -2.76
C THR A 180 22.13 3.55 -1.36
N GLU A 181 22.74 4.58 -0.77
CA GLU A 181 22.28 5.16 0.50
C GLU A 181 20.84 5.69 0.41
N GLN A 182 20.47 6.33 -0.71
CA GLN A 182 19.11 6.79 -0.96
C GLN A 182 18.10 5.64 -0.93
N GLU A 183 18.40 4.52 -1.61
CA GLU A 183 17.53 3.34 -1.56
C GLU A 183 17.43 2.78 -0.13
N ALA A 184 18.51 2.76 0.65
CA ALA A 184 18.45 2.30 2.04
C ALA A 184 17.52 3.21 2.89
N ILE A 185 17.66 4.54 2.78
CA ILE A 185 16.81 5.53 3.46
C ILE A 185 15.34 5.34 3.06
N GLU A 186 15.05 5.18 1.77
CA GLU A 186 13.70 4.98 1.27
C GLU A 186 13.09 3.64 1.71
N GLY A 187 13.88 2.57 1.78
CA GLY A 187 13.42 1.28 2.29
C GLY A 187 13.04 1.33 3.78
N LEU A 188 13.79 2.09 4.60
CA LEU A 188 13.42 2.34 5.99
C LEU A 188 12.13 3.18 6.10
N ARG A 189 11.97 4.19 5.23
CA ARG A 189 10.73 4.98 5.13
C ARG A 189 9.55 4.13 4.66
N MET A 190 9.78 3.15 3.78
CA MET A 190 8.77 2.20 3.31
C MET A 190 8.26 1.29 4.43
N ILE A 191 9.12 0.83 5.36
CA ILE A 191 8.70 0.08 6.56
C ILE A 191 7.70 0.91 7.39
N LEU A 192 8.04 2.18 7.65
CA LEU A 192 7.19 3.09 8.44
C LEU A 192 5.83 3.34 7.77
N LYS A 193 5.77 3.45 6.44
CA LYS A 193 4.50 3.55 5.70
C LYS A 193 3.66 2.28 5.80
N HIS A 194 4.25 1.09 5.63
CA HIS A 194 3.51 -0.16 5.76
C HIS A 194 2.95 -0.36 7.18
N LEU A 195 3.69 0.04 8.21
CA LEU A 195 3.18 0.10 9.58
C LEU A 195 2.03 1.11 9.71
N ALA A 196 2.17 2.33 9.17
CA ALA A 196 1.13 3.34 9.24
C ALA A 196 -0.18 2.90 8.55
N VAL A 197 -0.09 2.28 7.36
CA VAL A 197 -1.24 1.73 6.64
C VAL A 197 -1.87 0.57 7.42
N SER A 198 -1.10 -0.47 7.73
CA SER A 198 -1.64 -1.66 8.40
C SER A 198 -2.25 -1.37 9.76
N THR A 199 -1.62 -0.51 10.58
CA THR A 199 -2.16 -0.17 11.91
C THR A 199 -3.41 0.72 11.84
N GLN A 200 -3.52 1.61 10.85
CA GLN A 200 -4.75 2.39 10.63
C GLN A 200 -5.91 1.51 10.14
N ASP A 201 -5.62 0.46 9.37
CA ASP A 201 -6.63 -0.49 8.89
C ASP A 201 -7.06 -1.51 9.96
N THR A 202 -6.12 -2.11 10.71
CA THR A 202 -6.45 -3.24 11.60
C THR A 202 -6.78 -2.85 13.04
N LEU A 203 -6.18 -1.80 13.62
CA LEU A 203 -6.28 -1.57 15.07
C LEU A 203 -7.63 -1.00 15.52
N ASN A 204 -8.26 -0.13 14.72
CA ASN A 204 -9.52 0.55 15.04
C ASN A 204 -10.74 -0.13 14.40
N LEU A 205 -10.63 -1.43 14.14
CA LEU A 205 -11.63 -2.20 13.40
C LEU A 205 -12.92 -2.45 14.19
N ASP A 206 -14.04 -2.03 13.59
CA ASP A 206 -15.42 -2.40 13.95
C ASP A 206 -16.13 -2.96 12.71
N TYR A 207 -16.56 -4.22 12.76
CA TYR A 207 -17.25 -4.89 11.66
C TYR A 207 -18.74 -4.56 11.54
N ARG A 208 -19.36 -3.95 12.55
CA ARG A 208 -20.77 -3.54 12.55
C ARG A 208 -20.96 -2.04 12.35
N ASN A 209 -19.92 -1.25 12.56
CA ASN A 209 -19.83 0.14 12.13
C ASN A 209 -18.64 0.33 11.17
N PRO A 210 -18.61 -0.39 10.03
CA PRO A 210 -17.56 -0.20 9.03
C PRO A 210 -17.65 1.21 8.47
N LEU A 211 -16.50 1.77 8.09
CA LEU A 211 -16.43 3.04 7.39
C LEU A 211 -15.41 2.98 6.26
N PHE A 212 -15.61 3.78 5.23
CA PHE A 212 -14.57 4.10 4.25
C PHE A 212 -13.85 5.39 4.70
N PRO A 213 -12.69 5.29 5.37
CA PRO A 213 -12.00 6.46 5.90
C PRO A 213 -11.42 7.30 4.76
N LYS A 214 -11.80 8.58 4.71
CA LYS A 214 -11.12 9.57 3.86
C LYS A 214 -9.69 9.75 4.38
N ARG A 215 -8.71 9.22 3.63
CA ARG A 215 -7.30 9.21 4.00
C ARG A 215 -6.48 10.13 3.10
N ASP A 216 -5.43 10.71 3.66
CA ASP A 216 -4.31 11.20 2.88
C ASP A 216 -3.73 10.03 2.07
N PRO A 217 -3.61 10.13 0.72
CA PRO A 217 -3.09 9.03 -0.08
C PRO A 217 -1.55 8.97 -0.07
N ARG A 218 -0.84 9.98 0.47
CA ARG A 218 0.64 10.02 0.49
C ARG A 218 1.29 8.90 1.33
N PRO A 219 0.76 8.49 2.50
CA PRO A 219 1.24 7.32 3.23
C PRO A 219 0.87 5.99 2.55
N ARG A 220 -0.23 5.94 1.78
CA ARG A 220 -0.72 4.74 1.08
C ARG A 220 0.00 4.45 -0.24
N ASN A 221 0.84 5.37 -0.69
CA ASN A 221 1.75 5.19 -1.82
C ASN A 221 2.90 4.24 -1.46
N ILE A 222 2.58 2.94 -1.51
CA ILE A 222 3.40 1.75 -1.29
C ILE A 222 2.88 0.63 -2.21
N GLY A 223 3.68 -0.40 -2.50
CA GLY A 223 3.20 -1.60 -3.17
C GLY A 223 2.73 -1.43 -4.62
N ALA A 224 3.27 -0.44 -5.34
CA ALA A 224 2.87 -0.06 -6.69
C ALA A 224 1.38 0.33 -6.76
N TYR A 225 0.92 0.98 -5.69
CA TYR A 225 -0.29 1.80 -5.65
C TYR A 225 -0.48 2.53 -6.98
N ASN A 226 -1.66 2.44 -7.57
CA ASN A 226 -1.93 3.15 -8.80
C ASN A 226 -2.11 4.64 -8.49
N PRO A 227 -1.25 5.55 -8.96
CA PRO A 227 -1.39 6.98 -8.68
C PRO A 227 -2.72 7.53 -9.19
N ASP A 228 -3.19 6.98 -10.31
CA ASP A 228 -4.36 7.46 -11.06
C ASP A 228 -5.61 6.64 -10.68
N ALA A 229 -5.71 6.31 -9.40
CA ALA A 229 -6.86 5.64 -8.83
C ALA A 229 -7.10 6.03 -7.37
N GLU A 230 -8.38 6.06 -7.01
CA GLU A 230 -8.83 6.19 -5.63
C GLU A 230 -9.32 4.84 -5.08
N TYR A 231 -9.11 4.64 -3.78
CA TYR A 231 -9.24 3.33 -3.13
C TYR A 231 -9.97 3.42 -1.79
N ASP A 232 -11.27 3.18 -1.80
CA ASP A 232 -12.05 2.98 -0.58
C ASP A 232 -11.85 1.55 -0.08
N GLN A 233 -11.50 1.42 1.21
CA GLN A 233 -11.24 0.13 1.85
C GLN A 233 -11.88 0.09 3.22
N ALA A 234 -12.58 -1.00 3.50
CA ALA A 234 -13.13 -1.32 4.82
C ALA A 234 -12.89 -2.81 5.08
N LEU A 235 -12.48 -3.15 6.30
CA LEU A 235 -12.52 -4.53 6.75
C LEU A 235 -13.97 -4.85 7.16
N ILE A 236 -14.41 -6.06 6.83
CA ILE A 236 -15.76 -6.57 7.11
C ILE A 236 -15.65 -7.97 7.71
N ASP A 237 -16.77 -8.56 8.13
CA ASP A 237 -16.84 -9.93 8.62
C ASP A 237 -18.04 -10.61 7.94
N GLY A 238 -17.79 -11.70 7.20
CA GLY A 238 -18.81 -12.43 6.45
C GLY A 238 -19.94 -13.05 7.31
N ARG A 239 -19.88 -12.95 8.64
CA ARG A 239 -21.01 -13.27 9.53
C ARG A 239 -22.11 -12.20 9.54
N PHE A 240 -21.83 -10.99 9.07
CA PHE A 240 -22.78 -9.89 8.95
C PHE A 240 -23.07 -9.59 7.47
N ASP A 241 -24.23 -9.04 7.22
CA ASP A 241 -24.63 -8.52 5.92
C ASP A 241 -24.39 -7.00 5.86
N TYR A 242 -24.15 -6.46 4.66
CA TYR A 242 -23.83 -5.04 4.46
C TYR A 242 -24.61 -4.43 3.29
N LYS A 243 -24.89 -3.13 3.41
CA LYS A 243 -25.47 -2.31 2.33
C LYS A 243 -24.48 -1.21 1.96
N LEU A 244 -24.19 -1.09 0.67
CA LEU A 244 -23.44 0.02 0.09
C LEU A 244 -24.42 0.92 -0.66
N THR A 245 -24.29 2.23 -0.47
CA THR A 245 -25.08 3.23 -1.19
C THR A 245 -24.18 4.37 -1.67
N GLY A 246 -24.59 5.06 -2.72
CA GLY A 246 -23.73 6.10 -3.26
C GLY A 246 -24.19 6.77 -4.55
N GLN A 247 -23.22 7.45 -5.17
CA GLN A 247 -23.30 8.10 -6.46
C GLN A 247 -22.08 7.63 -7.27
N LEU A 248 -22.27 7.24 -8.54
CA LEU A 248 -21.24 6.67 -9.40
C LEU A 248 -20.23 7.70 -9.95
N GLY A 249 -20.62 8.98 -10.01
CA GLY A 249 -19.76 10.03 -10.55
C GLY A 249 -19.56 9.90 -12.06
N THR A 250 -18.38 10.28 -12.53
CA THR A 250 -17.97 10.21 -13.95
C THR A 250 -16.66 9.44 -14.11
N VAL A 251 -16.33 8.54 -13.18
CA VAL A 251 -15.12 7.72 -13.26
C VAL A 251 -15.20 6.79 -14.49
N PRO A 252 -14.14 6.69 -15.32
CA PRO A 252 -14.12 5.80 -16.48
C PRO A 252 -14.18 4.32 -16.11
N TYR A 253 -13.82 3.95 -14.89
CA TYR A 253 -13.92 2.58 -14.40
C TYR A 253 -14.03 2.52 -12.88
N VAL A 254 -14.95 1.72 -12.36
CA VAL A 254 -15.07 1.37 -10.94
C VAL A 254 -15.24 -0.14 -10.75
N SER A 255 -14.80 -0.68 -9.63
CA SER A 255 -15.00 -2.10 -9.30
C SER A 255 -14.93 -2.35 -7.81
N ILE A 256 -15.54 -3.43 -7.34
CA ILE A 256 -15.58 -3.84 -5.93
C ILE A 256 -15.01 -5.25 -5.82
N THR A 257 -13.95 -5.41 -5.04
CA THR A 257 -13.38 -6.71 -4.69
C THR A 257 -13.68 -7.02 -3.23
N VAL A 258 -14.32 -8.16 -2.97
CA VAL A 258 -14.42 -8.73 -1.63
C VAL A 258 -13.31 -9.75 -1.44
N ASN A 259 -12.45 -9.47 -0.47
CA ASN A 259 -11.43 -10.38 0.03
C ASN A 259 -12.00 -11.29 1.11
N GLY A 260 -11.43 -12.48 1.24
CA GLY A 260 -11.67 -13.40 2.33
C GLY A 260 -10.40 -14.10 2.82
N HIS A 261 -10.59 -14.87 3.89
CA HIS A 261 -9.55 -15.71 4.50
C HIS A 261 -9.06 -16.79 3.52
N SER A 262 -7.75 -17.05 3.53
CA SER A 262 -7.11 -18.05 2.69
C SER A 262 -5.98 -18.73 3.44
N GLU A 263 -5.87 -20.05 3.36
CA GLU A 263 -4.78 -20.78 4.00
C GLU A 263 -3.45 -20.52 3.28
N GLY A 264 -2.42 -20.11 4.03
CA GLY A 264 -1.09 -19.85 3.49
C GLY A 264 -0.95 -18.61 2.58
N LYS A 265 -1.97 -17.74 2.50
CA LYS A 265 -1.95 -16.48 1.73
C LYS A 265 -2.52 -15.33 2.57
N LEU A 266 -2.15 -14.08 2.25
CA LEU A 266 -2.71 -12.91 2.93
C LEU A 266 -4.24 -12.80 2.77
N SER A 267 -4.73 -13.00 1.55
CA SER A 267 -6.16 -12.99 1.20
C SER A 267 -6.41 -13.80 -0.07
N GLN A 268 -7.69 -14.08 -0.32
CA GLN A 268 -8.21 -14.54 -1.61
C GLN A 268 -9.42 -13.70 -2.03
N LEU A 269 -9.68 -13.59 -3.33
CA LEU A 269 -10.92 -12.99 -3.84
C LEU A 269 -12.06 -13.99 -3.61
N VAL A 270 -13.11 -13.55 -2.93
CA VAL A 270 -14.29 -14.40 -2.64
C VAL A 270 -15.57 -13.90 -3.32
N ALA A 271 -15.65 -12.60 -3.61
CA ALA A 271 -16.72 -12.01 -4.43
C ALA A 271 -16.17 -10.79 -5.21
N TYR A 272 -16.81 -10.42 -6.31
CA TYR A 272 -16.40 -9.33 -7.18
C TYR A 272 -17.58 -8.72 -7.94
N LEU A 273 -17.60 -7.39 -8.10
CA LEU A 273 -18.44 -6.67 -9.06
C LEU A 273 -17.52 -5.84 -9.97
N ASP A 274 -17.72 -5.98 -11.28
CA ASP A 274 -17.14 -5.15 -12.33
C ASP A 274 -17.91 -3.83 -12.52
N ASP A 275 -17.36 -2.98 -13.39
CA ASP A 275 -17.89 -1.67 -13.74
C ASP A 275 -19.27 -1.77 -14.43
N GLU A 276 -19.45 -2.77 -15.31
CA GLU A 276 -20.69 -3.02 -16.05
C GLU A 276 -21.84 -3.39 -15.10
N SER A 277 -21.62 -4.38 -14.22
CA SER A 277 -22.60 -4.83 -13.22
C SER A 277 -23.04 -3.70 -12.28
N ILE A 278 -22.13 -2.80 -11.90
CA ILE A 278 -22.45 -1.63 -11.06
C ILE A 278 -23.29 -0.63 -11.86
N ARG A 279 -22.96 -0.37 -13.13
CA ARG A 279 -23.69 0.54 -14.01
C ARG A 279 -25.10 0.07 -14.36
N GLU A 280 -25.31 -1.24 -14.57
CA GLU A 280 -26.64 -1.81 -14.81
C GLU A 280 -27.63 -1.51 -13.68
N HIS A 281 -27.15 -1.41 -12.44
CA HIS A 281 -27.94 -1.13 -11.24
C HIS A 281 -27.84 0.34 -10.78
N THR A 282 -27.30 1.21 -11.63
CA THR A 282 -27.19 2.65 -11.38
C THR A 282 -28.34 3.39 -12.07
N THR A 283 -29.05 4.25 -11.34
CA THR A 283 -30.15 5.05 -11.87
C THR A 283 -29.65 6.12 -12.85
N PRO A 284 -30.51 6.72 -13.71
CA PRO A 284 -30.09 7.78 -14.63
C PRO A 284 -29.52 9.04 -13.96
N ASP A 285 -29.81 9.27 -12.68
CA ASP A 285 -29.22 10.33 -11.84
C ASP A 285 -27.96 9.87 -11.07
N GLY A 286 -27.40 8.70 -11.40
CA GLY A 286 -26.11 8.20 -10.91
C GLY A 286 -26.15 7.51 -9.55
N ARG A 287 -27.33 7.32 -8.93
CA ARG A 287 -27.45 6.65 -7.63
C ARG A 287 -27.46 5.13 -7.78
N TYR A 288 -26.87 4.43 -6.83
CA TYR A 288 -26.93 2.97 -6.75
C TYR A 288 -27.16 2.48 -5.32
N VAL A 289 -27.62 1.24 -5.23
CA VAL A 289 -27.64 0.42 -4.00
C VAL A 289 -26.97 -0.91 -4.35
N LEU A 290 -26.00 -1.33 -3.54
CA LEU A 290 -25.33 -2.62 -3.68
C LEU A 290 -25.44 -3.39 -2.37
N TRP A 291 -25.93 -4.62 -2.45
CA TRP A 291 -26.18 -5.48 -1.31
C TRP A 291 -25.12 -6.56 -1.20
N LEU A 292 -24.39 -6.57 -0.08
CA LEU A 292 -23.37 -7.55 0.23
C LEU A 292 -23.93 -8.44 1.34
N THR A 293 -24.84 -9.33 0.95
CA THR A 293 -25.69 -10.14 1.83
C THR A 293 -25.53 -11.63 1.51
N LYS A 294 -25.80 -12.50 2.48
CA LYS A 294 -25.79 -13.96 2.30
C LYS A 294 -26.88 -14.46 1.35
N GLU A 295 -28.09 -13.96 1.56
CA GLU A 295 -29.27 -14.24 0.73
C GLU A 295 -29.58 -13.02 -0.14
N GLU A 296 -30.26 -13.24 -1.26
CA GLU A 296 -30.71 -12.16 -2.14
C GLU A 296 -31.80 -11.31 -1.42
N PRO A 297 -31.65 -9.97 -1.37
CA PRO A 297 -32.63 -9.10 -0.71
C PRO A 297 -33.91 -8.95 -1.56
N GLU A 298 -35.03 -8.65 -0.90
CA GLU A 298 -36.29 -8.28 -1.57
C GLU A 298 -36.27 -6.84 -2.15
N GLU A 299 -35.22 -6.07 -1.85
CA GLU A 299 -35.08 -4.64 -2.16
C GLU A 299 -34.16 -4.40 -3.37
N ASP A 300 -34.60 -3.56 -4.32
CA ASP A 300 -33.86 -3.24 -5.54
C ASP A 300 -32.39 -2.81 -5.27
N GLY A 301 -31.48 -3.31 -6.11
CA GLY A 301 -30.04 -2.99 -6.10
C GLY A 301 -29.22 -4.11 -6.75
N ALA A 302 -27.93 -3.88 -7.00
CA ALA A 302 -27.04 -5.00 -7.36
C ALA A 302 -26.84 -5.89 -6.13
N TRP A 303 -26.85 -7.20 -6.31
CA TRP A 303 -26.55 -8.14 -5.22
C TRP A 303 -25.21 -8.84 -5.44
N LEU A 304 -24.41 -8.93 -4.38
CA LEU A 304 -23.16 -9.63 -4.32
C LEU A 304 -23.20 -10.63 -3.14
N PRO A 305 -23.33 -11.94 -3.41
CA PRO A 305 -23.41 -12.97 -2.36
C PRO A 305 -22.18 -12.90 -1.45
N LEU A 306 -22.39 -12.75 -0.14
CA LEU A 306 -21.32 -12.59 0.83
C LEU A 306 -21.03 -13.90 1.60
N PRO A 307 -19.91 -14.60 1.33
CA PRO A 307 -19.59 -15.83 2.05
C PRO A 307 -18.99 -15.56 3.43
N ASP A 308 -19.19 -16.49 4.38
CA ASP A 308 -18.63 -16.43 5.75
C ASP A 308 -17.10 -16.19 5.82
N SER A 309 -16.37 -16.52 4.76
CA SER A 309 -14.92 -16.31 4.70
C SER A 309 -14.51 -14.84 4.43
N ALA A 310 -15.44 -13.98 4.00
CA ALA A 310 -15.19 -12.59 3.67
C ALA A 310 -14.63 -11.79 4.86
N ASN A 311 -13.64 -10.94 4.59
CA ASN A 311 -12.92 -10.18 5.60
C ASN A 311 -12.55 -8.74 5.22
N GLY A 312 -12.81 -8.31 3.98
CA GLY A 312 -12.57 -6.92 3.59
C GLY A 312 -13.05 -6.58 2.19
N ILE A 313 -13.46 -5.32 2.01
CA ILE A 313 -13.87 -4.75 0.73
C ILE A 313 -12.75 -3.81 0.24
N VAL A 314 -12.41 -3.91 -1.04
CA VAL A 314 -11.55 -2.96 -1.74
C VAL A 314 -12.28 -2.47 -2.98
N ILE A 315 -12.67 -1.20 -2.94
CA ILE A 315 -13.22 -0.49 -4.09
C ILE A 315 -12.06 0.17 -4.82
N ARG A 316 -12.09 0.16 -6.15
CA ARG A 316 -11.07 0.80 -6.99
C ARG A 316 -11.76 1.67 -8.03
N GLN A 317 -11.55 2.98 -7.93
CA GLN A 317 -12.03 3.96 -8.90
C GLN A 317 -10.82 4.40 -9.73
N TYR A 318 -10.84 4.21 -11.05
CA TYR A 318 -9.73 4.66 -11.91
C TYR A 318 -10.06 6.00 -12.51
N VAL A 319 -9.07 6.90 -12.55
CA VAL A 319 -9.23 8.32 -12.80
C VAL A 319 -8.31 8.68 -13.95
N ALA A 320 -8.87 8.89 -15.14
CA ALA A 320 -8.08 9.33 -16.31
C ALA A 320 -7.68 10.81 -16.13
N GLU A 321 -8.65 11.72 -16.06
CA GLU A 321 -8.40 13.15 -15.91
C GLU A 321 -8.86 13.63 -14.53
N ARG A 322 -7.91 13.86 -13.61
CA ARG A 322 -8.22 14.14 -12.19
C ARG A 322 -9.01 15.42 -11.95
N ASP A 323 -8.76 16.46 -12.72
CA ASP A 323 -9.42 17.77 -12.55
C ASP A 323 -10.84 17.80 -13.15
N ALA A 324 -11.16 16.89 -14.07
CA ALA A 324 -12.49 16.77 -14.69
C ALA A 324 -13.35 15.63 -14.11
N THR A 325 -12.73 14.59 -13.54
CA THR A 325 -13.43 13.39 -13.06
C THR A 325 -14.13 13.63 -11.73
N GLN A 326 -15.44 13.42 -11.70
CA GLN A 326 -16.20 13.31 -10.45
C GLN A 326 -16.05 11.89 -9.90
N LEU A 327 -15.45 11.75 -8.73
CA LEU A 327 -15.31 10.45 -8.06
C LEU A 327 -16.66 9.85 -7.67
N ALA A 328 -16.73 8.53 -7.67
CA ALA A 328 -17.82 7.80 -7.03
C ALA A 328 -17.74 7.99 -5.50
N SER A 329 -18.88 8.09 -4.84
CA SER A 329 -18.98 8.26 -3.39
C SER A 329 -19.63 7.04 -2.75
N PHE A 330 -18.96 6.38 -1.82
CA PHE A 330 -19.47 5.18 -1.15
C PHE A 330 -19.78 5.44 0.33
N ALA A 331 -20.96 5.02 0.76
CA ALA A 331 -21.30 4.77 2.16
C ALA A 331 -21.47 3.25 2.36
N ILE A 332 -21.14 2.76 3.54
CA ILE A 332 -21.35 1.37 3.96
C ILE A 332 -22.03 1.35 5.33
N GLU A 333 -23.01 0.47 5.49
CA GLU A 333 -23.66 0.17 6.77
C GLU A 333 -23.80 -1.34 6.93
N ALA A 334 -23.73 -1.84 8.17
CA ALA A 334 -24.09 -3.22 8.47
C ALA A 334 -25.62 -3.34 8.56
N VAL A 335 -26.19 -4.37 7.95
CA VAL A 335 -27.64 -4.59 7.93
C VAL A 335 -28.10 -5.19 9.26
N GLY A 336 -29.22 -4.69 9.77
CA GLY A 336 -29.82 -5.11 11.04
C GLY A 336 -29.54 -4.15 12.20
N THR A 337 -29.70 -4.64 13.43
CA THR A 337 -29.56 -3.80 14.63
C THR A 337 -28.09 -3.65 15.04
N PRO A 338 -27.57 -2.42 15.24
CA PRO A 338 -26.25 -2.21 15.82
C PRO A 338 -26.12 -2.87 17.20
N LEU A 339 -24.92 -3.35 17.55
CA LEU A 339 -24.63 -3.73 18.94
C LEU A 339 -24.55 -2.48 19.83
N PRO A 340 -24.73 -2.63 21.16
CA PRO A 340 -24.40 -1.56 22.11
C PRO A 340 -22.94 -1.11 21.95
N GLU A 341 -22.70 0.20 22.12
CA GLU A 341 -21.44 0.91 21.78
C GLU A 341 -20.16 0.42 22.49
N THR A 342 -20.23 -0.54 23.41
CA THR A 342 -19.12 -0.88 24.31
C THR A 342 -19.05 -2.37 24.64
N GLU A 343 -18.34 -3.15 23.83
CA GLU A 343 -17.60 -4.32 24.31
C GLU A 343 -16.11 -3.96 24.41
N ALA A 344 -15.45 -4.35 25.51
CA ALA A 344 -14.02 -4.12 25.67
C ALA A 344 -13.23 -5.04 24.72
N ILE A 345 -12.24 -4.50 24.02
CA ILE A 345 -11.44 -5.28 23.06
C ILE A 345 -10.66 -6.37 23.82
N SER A 346 -10.79 -7.63 23.38
CA SER A 346 -10.13 -8.77 24.02
C SER A 346 -8.64 -8.87 23.67
N ASP A 347 -7.87 -9.54 24.54
CA ASP A 347 -6.45 -9.85 24.28
C ASP A 347 -6.26 -10.60 22.94
N GLN A 348 -7.10 -11.58 22.64
CA GLN A 348 -6.99 -12.35 21.40
C GLN A 348 -7.26 -11.51 20.15
N GLU A 349 -8.15 -10.52 20.25
CA GLU A 349 -8.50 -9.62 19.15
C GLU A 349 -7.35 -8.66 18.82
N ILE A 350 -6.73 -8.01 19.82
CA ILE A 350 -5.53 -7.18 19.59
C ILE A 350 -4.36 -8.04 19.11
N ALA A 351 -4.15 -9.20 19.70
CA ALA A 351 -3.11 -10.15 19.27
C ALA A 351 -3.26 -10.54 17.79
N PHE A 352 -4.49 -10.79 17.32
CA PHE A 352 -4.78 -11.06 15.92
C PHE A 352 -4.48 -9.85 15.02
N ARG A 353 -4.92 -8.64 15.39
CA ARG A 353 -4.67 -7.40 14.65
C ARG A 353 -3.17 -7.08 14.51
N LEU A 354 -2.38 -7.34 15.56
CA LEU A 354 -0.92 -7.21 15.55
C LEU A 354 -0.24 -8.23 14.63
N ARG A 355 -0.65 -9.51 14.68
CA ARG A 355 -0.15 -10.53 13.74
C ARG A 355 -0.46 -10.17 12.29
N LYS A 356 -1.66 -9.65 12.00
CA LYS A 356 -2.03 -9.16 10.66
C LYS A 356 -1.16 -8.00 10.19
N ALA A 357 -0.75 -7.09 11.08
CA ALA A 357 0.21 -6.04 10.73
C ALA A 357 1.61 -6.60 10.41
N ALA A 358 2.08 -7.61 11.15
CA ALA A 358 3.35 -8.29 10.89
C ALA A 358 3.33 -9.10 9.58
N ASP A 359 2.26 -9.87 9.33
CA ASP A 359 2.05 -10.62 8.09
C ASP A 359 2.06 -9.67 6.87
N TYR A 360 1.29 -8.58 6.96
CA TYR A 360 1.22 -7.58 5.91
C TYR A 360 2.59 -6.97 5.64
N LEU A 361 3.28 -6.47 6.68
CA LEU A 361 4.62 -5.88 6.57
C LEU A 361 5.61 -6.85 5.91
N THR A 362 5.58 -8.14 6.27
CA THR A 362 6.47 -9.16 5.71
C THR A 362 6.25 -9.36 4.21
N VAL A 363 5.00 -9.53 3.79
CA VAL A 363 4.68 -9.87 2.40
C VAL A 363 4.80 -8.65 1.49
N SER A 364 4.27 -7.50 1.89
CA SER A 364 4.28 -6.29 1.04
C SER A 364 5.69 -5.74 0.85
N SER A 365 6.53 -5.77 1.89
CA SER A 365 7.93 -5.30 1.83
C SER A 365 8.84 -6.22 1.02
N THR A 366 8.36 -7.38 0.54
CA THR A 366 9.13 -8.33 -0.27
C THR A 366 8.70 -8.40 -1.73
N TRP A 367 7.72 -7.59 -2.16
CA TRP A 367 7.23 -7.58 -3.56
C TRP A 367 8.31 -7.31 -4.60
N HIS A 368 9.35 -6.52 -4.28
CA HIS A 368 10.49 -6.27 -5.18
C HIS A 368 11.32 -7.53 -5.49
N ARG A 369 11.10 -8.63 -4.74
CA ARG A 369 11.66 -9.96 -4.97
C ARG A 369 10.61 -10.96 -5.48
N THR A 370 9.35 -10.85 -5.04
CA THR A 370 8.32 -11.90 -5.21
C THR A 370 7.31 -11.62 -6.32
N LEU A 371 7.12 -10.36 -6.72
CA LEU A 371 6.19 -9.99 -7.78
C LEU A 371 6.87 -10.13 -9.16
N LEU A 372 6.52 -11.19 -9.90
CA LEU A 372 7.10 -11.56 -11.19
C LEU A 372 8.65 -11.54 -11.16
N PRO A 373 9.30 -12.42 -10.37
CA PRO A 373 10.76 -12.42 -10.18
C PRO A 373 11.57 -12.48 -11.48
N GLU A 374 10.98 -13.02 -12.55
CA GLU A 374 11.53 -13.09 -13.90
C GLU A 374 11.87 -11.70 -14.47
N MET A 375 11.13 -10.64 -14.10
CA MET A 375 11.40 -9.26 -14.52
C MET A 375 12.85 -8.84 -14.23
N ARG A 376 13.39 -9.26 -13.08
CA ARG A 376 14.76 -8.93 -12.65
C ARG A 376 15.83 -9.66 -13.46
N SER A 377 15.48 -10.79 -14.07
CA SER A 377 16.39 -11.57 -14.93
C SER A 377 16.45 -11.03 -16.36
N ASN A 378 15.49 -10.18 -16.76
CA ASN A 378 15.41 -9.55 -18.07
C ASN A 378 14.99 -8.06 -17.93
N PRO A 379 15.87 -7.19 -17.39
CA PRO A 379 15.56 -5.79 -17.18
C PRO A 379 15.20 -5.07 -18.49
N ASN A 380 14.36 -4.04 -18.37
CA ASN A 380 13.82 -3.24 -19.48
C ASN A 380 12.98 -4.05 -20.49
N SER A 381 12.45 -5.22 -20.08
CA SER A 381 11.45 -5.98 -20.83
C SER A 381 10.17 -6.10 -20.03
N PHE A 382 9.03 -5.84 -20.68
CA PHE A 382 7.71 -6.03 -20.07
C PHE A 382 7.27 -7.49 -20.12
N LEU A 383 6.74 -7.98 -18.99
CA LEU A 383 6.08 -9.26 -18.86
C LEU A 383 4.58 -9.03 -18.67
N PRO A 384 3.71 -9.73 -19.43
CA PRO A 384 2.28 -9.67 -19.21
C PRO A 384 1.88 -10.47 -17.96
N SER A 385 0.85 -10.02 -17.27
CA SER A 385 0.20 -10.73 -16.17
C SER A 385 -1.25 -10.29 -16.03
N THR A 386 -2.09 -11.14 -15.46
CA THR A 386 -3.46 -10.76 -15.08
C THR A 386 -3.50 -10.39 -13.60
N GLY A 387 -4.44 -9.56 -13.17
CA GLY A 387 -4.61 -9.33 -11.73
C GLY A 387 -4.98 -10.59 -10.95
N SER A 388 -5.69 -11.52 -11.60
CA SER A 388 -5.99 -12.85 -11.05
C SER A 388 -4.72 -13.68 -10.77
N SER A 389 -3.67 -13.56 -11.59
CA SER A 389 -2.38 -14.24 -11.37
C SER A 389 -1.45 -13.51 -10.39
N ILE A 390 -1.61 -12.20 -10.19
CA ILE A 390 -0.88 -11.43 -9.17
C ILE A 390 -1.46 -11.65 -7.77
N GLY A 391 -2.79 -11.73 -7.64
CA GLY A 391 -3.49 -12.03 -6.39
C GLY A 391 -4.34 -10.88 -5.84
N ALA A 392 -5.41 -11.26 -5.13
CA ALA A 392 -6.53 -10.38 -4.76
C ALA A 392 -6.17 -9.16 -3.89
N SER A 393 -5.20 -9.30 -3.00
CA SER A 393 -4.73 -8.22 -2.13
C SER A 393 -3.90 -7.16 -2.86
N ALA A 394 -3.24 -7.53 -3.98
CA ALA A 394 -2.30 -6.66 -4.69
C ALA A 394 -2.89 -6.08 -5.99
N ALA A 395 -3.86 -6.76 -6.62
CA ALA A 395 -4.32 -6.44 -7.97
C ALA A 395 -5.84 -6.37 -8.12
N ASN A 396 -6.29 -5.65 -9.15
CA ASN A 396 -7.68 -5.72 -9.62
C ASN A 396 -7.85 -6.93 -10.54
N ARG A 397 -8.89 -7.75 -10.36
CA ARG A 397 -9.18 -8.97 -11.14
C ARG A 397 -9.11 -8.73 -12.65
N GLU A 398 -9.71 -7.64 -13.11
CA GLU A 398 -9.88 -7.32 -14.54
C GLU A 398 -8.75 -6.52 -15.16
N ASN A 399 -7.74 -6.12 -14.39
CA ASN A 399 -6.55 -5.51 -15.00
C ASN A 399 -5.75 -6.57 -15.76
N TYR A 400 -5.53 -6.29 -17.04
CA TYR A 400 -4.32 -6.71 -17.70
C TYR A 400 -3.16 -5.81 -17.24
N TYR A 401 -2.13 -6.43 -16.70
CA TYR A 401 -0.89 -5.77 -16.32
C TYR A 401 0.18 -6.10 -17.34
N GLN A 402 1.00 -5.10 -17.68
CA GLN A 402 2.31 -5.34 -18.26
C GLN A 402 3.34 -4.67 -17.36
N MET A 403 4.23 -5.46 -16.78
CA MET A 403 5.18 -4.99 -15.76
C MET A 403 6.61 -5.21 -16.22
N ALA A 404 7.47 -4.23 -15.99
CA ALA A 404 8.91 -4.36 -16.22
C ALA A 404 9.69 -3.92 -14.99
N TYR A 405 10.79 -4.59 -14.68
CA TYR A 405 11.85 -4.02 -13.86
C TYR A 405 12.78 -3.24 -14.79
N TYR A 406 12.98 -1.94 -14.54
CA TYR A 406 13.85 -1.09 -15.36
C TYR A 406 15.23 -0.97 -14.73
N GLU A 407 16.25 -0.84 -15.57
CA GLU A 407 17.64 -0.60 -15.15
C GLU A 407 18.40 0.19 -16.24
N MET A 408 18.81 1.41 -15.90
CA MET A 408 19.51 2.39 -16.75
C MET A 408 20.56 3.15 -15.93
N THR A 409 21.66 3.59 -16.54
CA THR A 409 22.61 4.50 -15.86
C THR A 409 22.13 5.96 -15.94
N SER A 410 22.79 6.84 -15.20
CA SER A 410 22.57 8.29 -15.26
C SER A 410 22.77 8.94 -16.65
N GLU A 411 23.43 8.26 -17.58
CA GLU A 411 23.68 8.71 -18.97
C GLU A 411 22.78 7.99 -20.00
N GLU A 412 21.81 7.21 -19.52
CA GLU A 412 20.86 6.44 -20.32
C GLU A 412 19.42 6.91 -20.09
N SER A 413 18.55 6.59 -21.04
CA SER A 413 17.11 6.80 -20.98
C SER A 413 16.41 5.66 -21.71
N LEU A 414 15.16 5.35 -21.35
CA LEU A 414 14.38 4.31 -22.03
C LEU A 414 13.29 4.95 -22.88
N VAL A 415 13.28 4.63 -24.16
CA VAL A 415 12.17 4.94 -25.06
C VAL A 415 11.27 3.72 -25.13
N ILE A 416 9.97 3.90 -24.86
CA ILE A 416 8.99 2.82 -24.77
C ILE A 416 7.90 3.10 -25.81
N ASP A 417 7.87 2.27 -26.86
CA ASP A 417 6.82 2.31 -27.88
C ASP A 417 5.67 1.39 -27.48
N PHE A 418 4.47 1.98 -27.31
CA PHE A 418 3.24 1.33 -26.87
C PHE A 418 2.12 1.56 -27.89
N GLU A 419 1.28 0.55 -28.11
CA GLU A 419 0.04 0.66 -28.88
C GLU A 419 -1.11 0.76 -27.88
N PRO A 420 -1.93 1.82 -27.86
CA PRO A 420 -3.06 1.90 -26.94
C PRO A 420 -4.09 0.78 -27.19
N PRO A 421 -4.65 0.16 -26.14
CA PRO A 421 -5.74 -0.81 -26.29
C PRO A 421 -6.98 -0.13 -26.86
N THR A 422 -7.64 -0.79 -27.82
CA THR A 422 -8.83 -0.25 -28.50
C THR A 422 -10.08 -0.41 -27.64
N GLY A 423 -10.88 0.67 -27.51
CA GLY A 423 -12.17 0.63 -26.80
C GLY A 423 -12.04 0.59 -25.28
N ILE A 424 -10.93 1.08 -24.73
CA ILE A 424 -10.64 1.12 -23.30
C ILE A 424 -10.37 2.57 -22.90
N ASP A 425 -11.28 3.16 -22.12
CA ASP A 425 -11.24 4.58 -21.77
C ASP A 425 -10.13 4.93 -20.77
N TYR A 426 -9.82 4.01 -19.86
CA TYR A 426 -8.72 4.15 -18.91
C TYR A 426 -7.61 3.12 -19.15
N TRP A 427 -6.39 3.61 -19.31
CA TRP A 427 -5.17 2.85 -19.05
C TRP A 427 -4.10 3.82 -18.55
N ASN A 428 -3.04 3.34 -17.90
CA ASN A 428 -1.90 4.20 -17.54
C ASN A 428 -0.55 3.48 -17.61
N LEU A 429 0.54 4.27 -17.65
CA LEU A 429 1.90 3.83 -17.36
C LEU A 429 2.42 4.57 -16.13
N THR A 430 2.76 3.82 -15.08
CA THR A 430 3.38 4.36 -13.85
C THR A 430 4.84 3.90 -13.71
N SER A 431 5.73 4.80 -13.28
CA SER A 431 7.01 4.42 -12.67
C SER A 431 6.91 4.28 -11.15
N ALA A 432 7.63 3.32 -10.60
CA ALA A 432 7.81 3.13 -9.18
C ALA A 432 9.29 2.89 -8.84
N THR A 433 9.71 3.29 -7.64
CA THR A 433 11.05 3.03 -7.09
C THR A 433 11.27 1.53 -6.87
N PHE A 434 12.50 1.16 -6.51
CA PHE A 434 12.84 -0.21 -6.12
C PHE A 434 11.97 -0.77 -4.98
N TRP A 435 11.41 0.09 -4.13
CA TRP A 435 10.50 -0.27 -3.03
C TRP A 435 9.01 -0.13 -3.37
N HIS A 436 8.69 -0.07 -4.67
CA HIS A 436 7.33 0.03 -5.19
C HIS A 436 6.56 1.27 -4.71
N GLU A 437 7.21 2.43 -4.65
CA GLU A 437 6.54 3.73 -4.40
C GLU A 437 6.61 4.61 -5.65
N SER A 438 5.62 5.48 -5.90
CA SER A 438 5.64 6.47 -6.99
C SER A 438 5.78 7.88 -6.39
N PRO A 439 7.00 8.42 -6.15
CA PRO A 439 7.18 9.64 -5.36
C PRO A 439 6.50 10.84 -6.02
N ARG A 440 5.98 11.80 -5.24
CA ARG A 440 5.42 13.09 -5.75
C ARG A 440 4.42 12.98 -6.93
N TYR A 441 3.72 11.87 -7.11
CA TYR A 441 2.81 11.66 -8.24
C TYR A 441 1.71 12.74 -8.42
N LEU A 442 1.37 13.48 -7.37
CA LEU A 442 0.43 14.62 -7.43
C LEU A 442 1.02 15.90 -8.07
N THR A 443 2.33 15.95 -8.36
CA THR A 443 3.02 17.18 -8.81
C THR A 443 4.07 16.97 -9.91
N ASP A 444 4.28 15.74 -10.36
CA ASP A 444 5.37 15.36 -11.26
C ASP A 444 4.88 14.24 -12.21
N PRO A 445 5.41 14.15 -13.45
CA PRO A 445 4.97 13.16 -14.43
C PRO A 445 5.61 11.79 -14.12
N VAL A 446 5.00 11.08 -13.18
CA VAL A 446 5.44 9.77 -12.65
C VAL A 446 4.50 8.67 -13.11
N SER A 447 3.28 9.07 -13.42
CA SER A 447 2.24 8.29 -14.04
C SER A 447 1.67 9.14 -15.18
N LEU A 448 1.28 8.50 -16.27
CA LEU A 448 0.52 9.14 -17.34
C LEU A 448 -0.61 8.21 -17.77
N THR A 449 -1.82 8.74 -17.79
CA THR A 449 -3.06 8.07 -18.19
C THR A 449 -3.31 8.19 -19.70
N SER A 450 -4.31 7.44 -20.17
CA SER A 450 -4.87 7.51 -21.52
C SER A 450 -5.30 8.93 -21.96
N SER A 451 -5.66 9.81 -21.02
CA SER A 451 -6.06 11.21 -21.32
C SER A 451 -4.90 12.20 -21.36
N GLU A 452 -3.75 11.88 -20.77
CA GLU A 452 -2.62 12.81 -20.63
C GLU A 452 -1.54 12.62 -21.71
N VAL A 453 -1.64 11.56 -22.52
CA VAL A 453 -0.62 11.19 -23.50
C VAL A 453 -0.83 11.82 -24.87
N GLU A 454 0.25 12.33 -25.45
CA GLU A 454 0.31 12.64 -26.88
C GLU A 454 0.50 11.36 -27.71
N THR A 455 -0.45 11.11 -28.61
CA THR A 455 -0.40 10.02 -29.59
C THR A 455 0.36 10.44 -30.85
N ARG A 456 1.07 9.50 -31.46
CA ARG A 456 1.71 9.70 -32.77
C ARG A 456 0.68 9.57 -33.89
N ALA A 457 1.04 10.01 -35.09
CA ALA A 457 0.17 10.00 -36.27
C ALA A 457 -0.29 8.59 -36.73
N ASP A 458 0.32 7.52 -36.21
CA ASP A 458 -0.08 6.12 -36.42
C ASP A 458 -0.94 5.55 -35.28
N GLY A 459 -1.33 6.38 -34.30
CA GLY A 459 -2.07 6.00 -33.10
C GLY A 459 -1.22 5.46 -31.96
N THR A 460 0.09 5.26 -32.15
CA THR A 460 0.97 4.70 -31.12
C THR A 460 1.47 5.76 -30.13
N VAL A 461 1.66 5.40 -28.87
CA VAL A 461 2.19 6.29 -27.83
C VAL A 461 3.67 5.98 -27.63
N ARG A 462 4.50 7.01 -27.52
CA ARG A 462 5.91 6.87 -27.14
C ARG A 462 6.10 7.48 -25.78
N PHE A 463 6.57 6.71 -24.80
CA PHE A 463 7.04 7.24 -23.52
C PHE A 463 8.55 7.39 -23.52
N VAL A 464 9.04 8.33 -22.73
CA VAL A 464 10.46 8.51 -22.46
C VAL A 464 10.68 8.45 -20.96
N LEU A 465 11.29 7.36 -20.47
CA LEU A 465 11.74 7.27 -19.09
C LEU A 465 13.12 7.95 -18.98
N ALA A 466 13.19 9.05 -18.24
CA ALA A 466 14.42 9.82 -18.07
C ALA A 466 14.52 10.46 -16.67
N ARG A 467 15.76 10.69 -16.23
CA ARG A 467 16.08 11.32 -14.94
C ARG A 467 15.69 12.81 -14.89
N GLU A 468 15.96 13.51 -15.98
CA GLU A 468 15.70 14.94 -16.19
C GLU A 468 14.73 15.11 -17.36
N ASP A 469 14.09 16.28 -17.45
CA ASP A 469 13.08 16.57 -18.46
C ASP A 469 13.72 16.60 -19.87
N PRO A 470 13.34 15.69 -20.78
CA PRO A 470 13.87 15.66 -22.14
C PRO A 470 13.12 16.60 -23.11
N GLY A 471 12.12 17.36 -22.63
CA GLY A 471 11.22 18.16 -23.46
C GLY A 471 10.23 17.33 -24.27
N HIS A 472 10.00 16.06 -23.90
CA HIS A 472 9.06 15.16 -24.55
C HIS A 472 7.75 15.11 -23.74
N PRO A 473 6.56 15.26 -24.36
CA PRO A 473 5.29 15.36 -23.64
C PRO A 473 5.02 14.14 -22.74
N ASN A 474 5.23 12.94 -23.27
CA ASN A 474 5.06 11.69 -22.54
C ASN A 474 6.33 11.29 -21.72
N TRP A 475 6.95 12.25 -21.04
CA TRP A 475 8.08 11.97 -20.15
C TRP A 475 7.58 11.26 -18.88
N ILE A 476 8.26 10.19 -18.48
CA ILE A 476 8.09 9.58 -17.16
C ILE A 476 9.37 9.82 -16.37
N LYS A 477 9.22 10.44 -15.20
CA LYS A 477 10.30 10.83 -14.29
C LYS A 477 10.69 9.66 -13.38
N THR A 478 11.99 9.50 -13.12
CA THR A 478 12.52 8.48 -12.17
C THR A 478 13.02 9.03 -10.84
N PHE A 479 13.02 10.35 -10.63
CA PHE A 479 13.61 11.00 -9.44
C PHE A 479 15.01 10.47 -9.08
N ALA A 480 15.94 10.53 -10.03
CA ALA A 480 17.31 10.05 -9.84
C ALA A 480 17.47 8.54 -9.55
N HIS A 481 16.42 7.74 -9.71
CA HIS A 481 16.51 6.29 -9.66
C HIS A 481 17.00 5.71 -11.00
N ASP A 482 18.06 4.93 -10.90
CA ASP A 482 18.66 4.15 -11.99
C ASP A 482 17.96 2.80 -12.18
N ARG A 483 17.14 2.37 -11.20
CA ARG A 483 16.33 1.14 -11.25
C ARG A 483 15.00 1.28 -10.53
N GLY A 484 14.04 0.45 -10.92
CA GLY A 484 12.72 0.38 -10.29
C GLY A 484 11.77 -0.45 -11.13
N PHE A 485 10.48 -0.11 -11.09
CA PHE A 485 9.45 -0.82 -11.82
C PHE A 485 8.64 0.12 -12.72
N LEU A 486 8.17 -0.42 -13.85
CA LEU A 486 7.19 0.18 -14.73
C LEU A 486 5.95 -0.71 -14.73
N ILE A 487 4.78 -0.10 -14.60
CA ILE A 487 3.50 -0.81 -14.51
C ILE A 487 2.52 -0.17 -15.48
N PHE A 488 2.15 -0.89 -16.53
CA PHE A 488 0.91 -0.63 -17.25
C PHE A 488 -0.27 -1.28 -16.54
N ARG A 489 -1.40 -0.57 -16.46
CA ARG A 489 -2.69 -1.10 -15.99
C ARG A 489 -3.75 -0.82 -17.04
N MET A 490 -4.43 -1.88 -17.47
CA MET A 490 -5.47 -1.84 -18.50
C MET A 490 -6.67 -2.70 -18.03
N PRO A 491 -7.66 -2.13 -17.33
CA PRO A 491 -8.89 -2.84 -16.98
C PRO A 491 -9.65 -3.26 -18.24
N GLY A 492 -10.40 -4.37 -18.17
CA GLY A 492 -11.21 -4.90 -19.27
C GLY A 492 -10.41 -5.58 -20.40
N VAL A 493 -9.09 -5.38 -20.47
CA VAL A 493 -8.22 -6.03 -21.46
C VAL A 493 -7.94 -7.49 -21.08
N GLN A 494 -7.97 -8.38 -22.07
CA GLN A 494 -7.69 -9.82 -21.88
C GLN A 494 -6.31 -10.24 -22.39
N HIS A 495 -5.83 -9.58 -23.45
CA HIS A 495 -4.52 -9.81 -24.05
C HIS A 495 -4.05 -8.53 -24.73
N HIS A 496 -2.76 -8.24 -24.61
CA HIS A 496 -2.17 -7.04 -25.21
C HIS A 496 -0.73 -7.29 -25.65
N ARG A 497 -0.31 -6.66 -26.75
CA ARG A 497 1.08 -6.73 -27.22
C ARG A 497 2.00 -6.03 -26.22
N VAL A 498 3.15 -6.63 -25.93
CA VAL A 498 4.11 -6.02 -24.98
C VAL A 498 4.78 -4.78 -25.61
N PRO A 499 5.03 -3.70 -24.85
CA PRO A 499 5.66 -2.50 -25.36
C PRO A 499 7.10 -2.78 -25.78
N ARG A 500 7.57 -2.12 -26.84
CA ARG A 500 8.95 -2.22 -27.29
C ARG A 500 9.80 -1.19 -26.56
N VAL A 501 10.77 -1.65 -25.79
CA VAL A 501 11.70 -0.79 -25.05
C VAL A 501 13.03 -0.69 -25.79
N GLN A 502 13.54 0.53 -25.93
CA GLN A 502 14.87 0.82 -26.45
C GLN A 502 15.64 1.65 -25.43
N LYS A 503 16.81 1.16 -25.03
CA LYS A 503 17.75 1.95 -24.24
C LYS A 503 18.57 2.85 -25.16
N VAL A 504 18.64 4.14 -24.83
CA VAL A 504 19.33 5.17 -25.62
C VAL A 504 20.21 6.00 -24.67
N SER A 505 21.37 6.46 -25.13
CA SER A 505 22.16 7.43 -24.35
C SER A 505 21.43 8.77 -24.32
N THR A 506 21.36 9.42 -23.15
CA THR A 506 20.74 10.73 -22.95
C THR A 506 21.27 11.78 -23.92
N ALA A 507 22.59 11.77 -24.21
CA ALA A 507 23.22 12.67 -25.18
C ALA A 507 22.74 12.48 -26.63
N ARG A 508 22.13 11.34 -26.95
CA ARG A 508 21.54 11.01 -28.26
C ARG A 508 20.01 10.97 -28.25
N LEU A 509 19.37 11.26 -27.13
CA LEU A 509 17.92 11.12 -26.99
C LEU A 509 17.16 12.05 -27.95
N ALA A 510 17.56 13.32 -28.07
CA ALA A 510 16.94 14.25 -29.02
C ALA A 510 17.12 13.82 -30.50
N GLU A 511 18.33 13.37 -30.87
CA GLU A 511 18.62 12.80 -32.20
C GLU A 511 17.72 11.58 -32.46
N PHE A 512 17.62 10.66 -31.50
CA PHE A 512 16.79 9.46 -31.60
C PHE A 512 15.31 9.78 -31.76
N LEU A 513 14.77 10.69 -30.94
CA LEU A 513 13.36 11.10 -30.99
C LEU A 513 12.99 11.80 -32.32
N SER A 514 13.91 12.60 -32.87
CA SER A 514 13.70 13.29 -34.17
C SER A 514 13.81 12.37 -35.39
N SER A 515 14.58 11.29 -35.31
CA SER A 515 14.92 10.42 -36.47
C SER A 515 14.05 9.17 -36.59
N SER A 516 13.44 8.71 -35.50
CA SER A 516 12.68 7.46 -35.48
C SER A 516 11.22 7.63 -35.93
N SER A 517 11.01 7.59 -37.24
CA SER A 517 9.73 7.21 -37.85
C SER A 517 9.24 5.84 -37.32
N PRO A 518 7.93 5.57 -37.30
CA PRO A 518 7.39 4.38 -36.65
C PRO A 518 7.86 3.07 -37.32
N PRO A 519 8.24 2.04 -36.53
CA PRO A 519 8.72 0.77 -37.06
C PRO A 519 7.55 -0.17 -37.45
N PRO A 520 7.66 -0.94 -38.55
CA PRO A 520 6.69 -1.98 -38.88
C PRO A 520 6.86 -3.21 -37.95
N ASP A 521 5.73 -3.86 -37.66
CA ASP A 521 5.51 -5.19 -37.06
C ASP A 521 6.61 -5.80 -36.16
N ALA A 522 6.25 -6.08 -34.91
CA ALA A 522 7.00 -6.97 -34.02
C ALA A 522 6.08 -7.97 -33.33
N THR A 523 6.58 -9.19 -33.13
CA THR A 523 5.82 -10.41 -32.90
C THR A 523 4.95 -10.41 -31.65
N LEU A 524 3.72 -10.92 -31.77
CA LEU A 524 2.90 -11.35 -30.63
C LEU A 524 3.61 -12.50 -29.89
N LEU A 525 3.79 -12.37 -28.58
CA LEU A 525 4.19 -13.48 -27.72
C LEU A 525 2.91 -14.17 -27.18
N PRO A 526 2.79 -15.51 -27.28
CA PRO A 526 1.67 -16.22 -26.67
C PRO A 526 1.78 -16.17 -25.15
N ASN A 527 0.62 -16.10 -24.48
CA ASN A 527 0.53 -16.22 -23.02
C ASN A 527 1.10 -17.58 -22.56
N PRO A 528 1.69 -17.68 -21.35
CA PRO A 528 1.74 -18.96 -20.65
C PRO A 528 0.30 -19.41 -20.36
N ASP A 529 0.00 -20.69 -20.60
CA ASP A 529 -1.28 -21.29 -20.20
C ASP A 529 -1.51 -21.08 -18.69
N PRO A 530 -2.76 -20.85 -18.23
CA PRO A 530 -3.05 -20.85 -16.81
C PRO A 530 -2.64 -22.20 -16.20
N PRO A 531 -2.11 -22.23 -14.97
CA PRO A 531 -1.77 -23.48 -14.31
C PRO A 531 -3.02 -24.34 -14.21
N ARG A 532 -2.97 -25.54 -14.82
CA ARG A 532 -4.05 -26.53 -14.69
C ARG A 532 -4.27 -26.80 -13.21
N ALA A 533 -5.51 -26.65 -12.75
CA ALA A 533 -5.89 -27.07 -11.41
C ALA A 533 -5.53 -28.56 -11.21
N GLN A 534 -4.85 -28.83 -10.09
CA GLN A 534 -4.71 -30.14 -9.47
C GLN A 534 -5.36 -30.07 -8.09
#